data_AF-A0A7J4VHA7-F1
#
_entry.id   AF-A0A7J4VHA7-F1
#
_cell.length_a   1.000
_cell.length_b   1.000
_cell.length_c   1.000
_cell.angle_alpha   90.00
_cell.angle_beta   90.00
_cell.angle_gamma   90.00
#
_symmetry.space_group_name_H-M   'P 1'
#
loop_
_entity.id
_entity.type
_entity.pdbx_description
1 polymer ?
#
loop_
_entity_poly.entity_id
_entity_poly.type
_entity_poly.pdbx_seq_one_letter_code
_entity_poly.pdbx_strand_id
1 'polypeptide(L)'
;MSCQIASIDEENQYRGTLLYKIFEIGTIAGPSVDSVRAQFQAICDMTDAGGMVRHGIIMLGYHNRAFGGDVLRVDGEIIGEWSSDDEEWCHFTQSDATEVTLSAPSPWMLHDSISDWMSRDNGTNEVT
;
A
#
# COMPACT_ATOMS: atom_id res chain seq x y z
N MET A 1 -13.60 -2.84 5.49
CA MET A 1 -13.10 -3.21 4.14
C MET A 1 -13.71 -4.56 3.77
N SER A 2 -13.78 -4.91 2.49
CA SER A 2 -14.16 -6.25 2.02
C SER A 2 -13.22 -6.72 0.91
N CYS A 3 -13.23 -8.03 0.63
CA CYS A 3 -12.44 -8.64 -0.44
C CYS A 3 -13.34 -9.54 -1.29
N GLN A 4 -13.33 -9.33 -2.62
CA GLN A 4 -13.99 -10.20 -3.58
C GLN A 4 -12.96 -11.12 -4.23
N ILE A 5 -13.16 -12.43 -4.14
CA ILE A 5 -12.20 -13.43 -4.65
C ILE A 5 -12.72 -14.06 -5.93
N ALA A 6 -11.90 -14.06 -6.98
CA ALA A 6 -12.15 -14.75 -8.25
C ALA A 6 -10.99 -15.70 -8.59
N SER A 7 -11.27 -16.79 -9.31
CA SER A 7 -10.21 -17.60 -9.93
C SER A 7 -9.70 -16.92 -11.18
N ILE A 8 -8.40 -17.02 -11.42
CA ILE A 8 -7.74 -16.69 -12.67
C ILE A 8 -7.27 -18.00 -13.28
N ASP A 9 -8.09 -18.54 -14.17
CA ASP A 9 -7.90 -19.89 -14.72
C ASP A 9 -6.61 -20.00 -15.55
N GLU A 10 -6.17 -18.90 -16.17
CA GLU A 10 -4.97 -18.84 -17.01
C GLU A 10 -3.67 -18.95 -16.19
N GLU A 11 -3.69 -18.51 -14.93
CA GLU A 11 -2.50 -18.43 -14.06
C GLU A 11 -2.51 -19.48 -12.94
N ASN A 12 -3.57 -20.29 -12.84
CA ASN A 12 -3.82 -21.21 -11.73
C ASN A 12 -3.71 -20.50 -10.37
N GLN A 13 -4.26 -19.27 -10.29
CA GLN A 13 -4.22 -18.41 -9.12
C GLN A 13 -5.61 -17.88 -8.77
N TYR A 14 -5.71 -17.29 -7.58
CA TYR A 14 -6.87 -16.55 -7.11
C TYR A 14 -6.49 -15.09 -6.93
N ARG A 15 -7.38 -14.19 -7.34
CA ARG A 15 -7.25 -12.75 -7.14
C ARG A 15 -8.30 -12.26 -6.18
N GLY A 16 -7.86 -11.50 -5.19
CA GLY A 16 -8.71 -10.76 -4.27
C GLY A 16 -8.74 -9.28 -4.64
N THR A 17 -9.90 -8.74 -4.99
CA THR A 17 -10.10 -7.30 -5.15
C THR A 17 -10.50 -6.68 -3.81
N LEU A 18 -9.69 -5.75 -3.31
CA LEU A 18 -9.90 -5.06 -2.04
C LEU A 18 -10.84 -3.88 -2.24
N LEU A 19 -11.88 -3.80 -1.43
CA LEU A 19 -12.91 -2.78 -1.52
C LEU A 19 -13.06 -2.01 -0.20
N TYR A 20 -13.05 -0.68 -0.30
CA TYR A 20 -13.56 0.19 0.74
C TYR A 20 -14.93 0.73 0.33
N LYS A 21 -15.98 0.25 1.00
CA LYS A 21 -17.38 0.38 0.57
C LYS A 21 -17.55 -0.24 -0.83
N ILE A 22 -17.59 0.59 -1.88
CA ILE A 22 -17.74 0.18 -3.29
C ILE A 22 -16.52 0.51 -4.15
N PHE A 23 -15.52 1.19 -3.58
CA PHE A 23 -14.34 1.64 -4.32
C PHE A 23 -13.23 0.61 -4.20
N GLU A 24 -12.63 0.27 -5.34
CA GLU A 24 -11.42 -0.54 -5.40
C GLU A 24 -10.24 0.26 -4.84
N ILE A 25 -9.52 -0.37 -3.92
CA ILE A 25 -8.36 0.25 -3.25
C ILE A 25 -7.08 -0.56 -3.43
N GLY A 26 -7.14 -1.70 -4.13
CA GLY A 26 -5.98 -2.54 -4.44
C GLY A 26 -6.39 -3.98 -4.76
N THR A 27 -5.41 -4.79 -5.17
CA THR A 27 -5.61 -6.22 -5.42
C THR A 27 -4.50 -7.06 -4.83
N ILE A 28 -4.85 -8.25 -4.36
CA ILE A 28 -3.94 -9.27 -3.84
C ILE A 28 -4.10 -10.56 -4.64
N ALA A 29 -3.08 -11.42 -4.66
CA ALA A 29 -3.11 -12.68 -5.39
C ALA A 29 -2.45 -13.81 -4.61
N GLY A 30 -2.87 -15.04 -4.87
CA GLY A 30 -2.27 -16.21 -4.25
C GLY A 30 -2.70 -17.53 -4.89
N PRO A 31 -2.00 -18.63 -4.59
CA PRO A 31 -2.24 -19.94 -5.21
C PRO A 31 -3.52 -20.64 -4.71
N SER A 32 -4.17 -20.10 -3.67
CA SER A 32 -5.40 -20.65 -3.10
C SER A 32 -6.28 -19.56 -2.52
N VAL A 33 -7.57 -19.85 -2.37
CA VAL A 33 -8.52 -18.97 -1.67
C VAL A 33 -8.05 -18.67 -0.24
N ASP A 34 -7.49 -19.66 0.46
CA ASP A 34 -7.02 -19.47 1.84
C ASP A 34 -5.79 -18.57 1.91
N SER A 35 -4.90 -18.61 0.91
CA SER A 35 -3.80 -17.65 0.79
C SER A 35 -4.29 -16.22 0.65
N VAL A 36 -5.28 -15.98 -0.22
CA VAL A 36 -5.87 -14.65 -0.43
C VAL A 36 -6.60 -14.18 0.83
N ARG A 37 -7.30 -15.08 1.53
CA ARG A 37 -7.94 -14.76 2.83
C ARG A 37 -6.94 -14.37 3.90
N ALA A 38 -5.82 -15.08 4.00
CA ALA A 38 -4.77 -14.78 4.97
C ALA A 38 -4.14 -13.39 4.71
N GLN A 39 -3.84 -13.07 3.45
CA GLN A 39 -3.37 -11.73 3.07
C GLN A 39 -4.42 -10.66 3.40
N PHE A 40 -5.69 -10.88 3.05
CA PHE A 40 -6.75 -9.94 3.39
C PHE A 40 -6.88 -9.73 4.91
N GLN A 41 -6.79 -10.80 5.71
CA GLN A 41 -6.83 -10.68 7.16
C GLN A 41 -5.66 -9.85 7.70
N ALA A 42 -4.44 -10.07 7.21
CA ALA A 42 -3.28 -9.27 7.59
C ALA A 42 -3.46 -7.78 7.28
N ILE A 43 -4.07 -7.45 6.13
CA ILE A 43 -4.41 -6.07 5.76
C ILE A 43 -5.44 -5.47 6.73
N CYS A 44 -6.47 -6.24 7.10
CA CYS A 44 -7.46 -5.82 8.10
C CYS A 44 -6.78 -5.54 9.44
N ASP A 45 -5.91 -6.44 9.92
CA ASP A 45 -5.21 -6.29 11.19
C ASP A 45 -4.33 -5.02 11.21
N MET A 46 -3.61 -4.74 10.12
CA MET A 46 -2.83 -3.51 9.97
C MET A 46 -3.71 -2.25 9.93
N THR A 47 -4.87 -2.32 9.26
CA THR A 47 -5.83 -1.20 9.20
C THR A 47 -6.43 -0.93 10.58
N ASP A 48 -6.80 -1.98 11.31
CA ASP A 48 -7.35 -1.89 12.66
C ASP A 48 -6.33 -1.32 13.67
N ALA A 49 -5.03 -1.57 13.44
CA ALA A 49 -3.92 -0.95 14.18
C ALA A 49 -3.65 0.52 13.80
N GLY A 50 -4.40 1.07 12.84
CA GLY A 50 -4.33 2.47 12.42
C GLY A 50 -3.59 2.72 11.12
N GLY A 51 -3.33 1.70 10.30
CA GLY A 51 -2.84 1.88 8.93
C GLY A 51 -3.91 2.42 7.97
N MET A 52 -3.45 3.11 6.92
CA MET A 52 -4.30 3.57 5.81
C MET A 52 -4.01 2.76 4.55
N VAL A 53 -5.03 2.17 3.93
CA VAL A 53 -4.90 1.46 2.65
C VAL A 53 -5.52 2.27 1.52
N ARG A 54 -4.73 2.55 0.48
CA ARG A 54 -5.17 3.28 -0.71
C ARG A 54 -4.21 3.02 -1.87
N HIS A 55 -4.75 2.91 -3.08
CA HIS A 55 -3.96 2.69 -4.31
C HIS A 55 -2.98 1.51 -4.22
N GLY A 56 -3.36 0.42 -3.53
CA GLY A 56 -2.50 -0.74 -3.34
C GLY A 56 -1.34 -0.53 -2.36
N ILE A 57 -1.33 0.59 -1.63
CA ILE A 57 -0.30 0.95 -0.65
C ILE A 57 -0.94 1.03 0.74
N ILE A 58 -0.23 0.52 1.73
CA ILE A 58 -0.56 0.58 3.14
C ILE A 58 0.45 1.53 3.80
N MET A 59 -0.04 2.59 4.44
CA MET A 59 0.79 3.50 5.23
C MET A 59 0.47 3.31 6.70
N LEU A 60 1.38 2.69 7.46
CA LEU A 60 1.20 2.45 8.90
C LEU A 60 1.31 3.75 9.71
N GLY A 61 0.82 3.76 10.94
CA GLY A 61 0.97 4.95 11.79
C GLY A 61 0.04 6.13 11.44
N TYR A 62 -0.78 5.98 10.39
CA TYR A 62 -1.61 7.06 9.82
C TYR A 62 -2.70 7.55 10.79
N HIS A 63 -3.40 6.63 11.45
CA HIS A 63 -4.55 6.93 12.32
C HIS A 63 -4.27 6.77 13.81
N ASN A 64 -3.07 6.32 14.20
CA ASN A 64 -2.74 6.03 15.59
C ASN A 64 -1.86 7.11 16.27
N ARG A 65 -1.69 8.27 15.63
CA ARG A 65 -0.88 9.41 16.12
C ARG A 65 0.61 9.09 16.28
N ALA A 66 1.12 8.06 15.60
CA ALA A 66 2.56 7.80 15.55
C ALA A 66 3.31 8.84 14.70
N PHE A 67 2.61 9.51 13.76
CA PHE A 67 3.20 10.49 12.83
C PHE A 67 4.37 9.91 12.01
N GLY A 68 4.31 8.61 11.73
CA GLY A 68 5.27 7.88 10.91
C GLY A 68 5.09 6.37 11.03
N GLY A 69 5.77 5.63 10.16
CA GLY A 69 5.77 4.16 10.16
C GLY A 69 6.15 3.58 8.80
N ASP A 70 6.05 2.26 8.69
CA ASP A 70 6.35 1.58 7.43
C ASP A 70 5.30 1.90 6.36
N VAL A 71 5.76 1.94 5.12
CA VAL A 71 4.95 1.98 3.92
C VAL A 71 5.11 0.65 3.22
N LEU A 72 3.99 -0.04 2.97
CA LEU A 72 3.96 -1.37 2.38
C LEU A 72 3.11 -1.39 1.12
N ARG A 73 3.37 -2.34 0.23
CA ARG A 73 2.39 -2.81 -0.74
C ARG A 73 1.37 -3.71 -0.04
N VAL A 74 0.21 -3.92 -0.67
CA VAL A 74 -0.86 -4.80 -0.13
C VAL A 74 -0.47 -6.27 -0.04
N ASP A 75 0.61 -6.71 -0.69
CA ASP A 75 1.19 -8.05 -0.52
C ASP A 75 2.08 -8.18 0.74
N GLY A 76 2.32 -7.08 1.45
CA GLY A 76 3.14 -7.01 2.66
C GLY A 76 4.60 -6.65 2.41
N GLU A 77 5.02 -6.39 1.16
CA GLU A 77 6.36 -5.87 0.87
C GLU A 77 6.52 -4.46 1.46
N ILE A 78 7.52 -4.27 2.34
CA ILE A 78 7.90 -2.93 2.80
C ILE A 78 8.65 -2.23 1.66
N ILE A 79 8.15 -1.07 1.26
CA ILE A 79 8.75 -0.25 0.19
C ILE A 79 9.49 0.98 0.73
N GLY A 80 9.37 1.26 2.02
CA GLY A 80 10.07 2.34 2.70
C GLY A 80 9.37 2.74 3.98
N GLU A 81 9.73 3.91 4.48
CA GLU A 81 9.19 4.48 5.72
C GLU A 81 8.72 5.91 5.47
N TRP A 82 7.73 6.36 6.24
CA TRP A 82 7.30 7.74 6.25
C TRP A 82 7.35 8.34 7.66
N SER A 83 7.49 9.66 7.72
CA SER A 83 7.46 10.42 8.97
C SER A 83 6.95 11.84 8.74
N SER A 84 6.37 12.45 9.77
CA SER A 84 6.07 13.88 9.80
C SER A 84 7.16 14.63 10.58
N ASP A 85 7.55 15.81 10.11
CA ASP A 85 8.41 16.73 10.86
C ASP A 85 7.60 17.68 11.75
N ASP A 86 8.32 18.58 12.45
CA ASP A 86 7.75 19.58 13.35
C ASP A 86 6.93 20.67 12.63
N GLU A 87 7.11 20.84 11.32
CA GLU A 87 6.36 21.74 10.45
C GLU A 87 5.15 21.05 9.79
N GLU A 88 4.84 19.82 10.24
CA GLU A 88 3.78 18.93 9.73
C GLU A 88 3.99 18.47 8.27
N TRP A 89 5.19 18.69 7.71
CA TRP A 89 5.56 18.12 6.43
C TRP A 89 5.80 16.63 6.57
N CYS A 90 5.29 15.88 5.60
CA CYS A 90 5.37 14.43 5.58
C CYS A 90 6.39 14.01 4.53
N HIS A 91 7.30 13.12 4.92
CA HIS A 91 8.39 12.64 4.11
C HIS A 91 8.28 11.13 3.93
N PHE A 92 8.63 10.65 2.73
CA PHE A 92 8.80 9.23 2.45
C PHE A 92 10.24 8.98 2.03
N THR A 93 10.83 7.94 2.60
CA THR A 93 12.16 7.44 2.25
C THR A 93 12.02 6.01 1.78
N GLN A 94 12.34 5.75 0.51
CA GLN A 94 12.33 4.41 -0.06
C GLN A 94 13.27 3.49 0.71
N SER A 95 12.92 2.20 0.76
CA SER A 95 13.86 1.17 1.22
C SER A 95 15.18 1.29 0.45
N ASP A 96 16.29 1.27 1.17
CA ASP A 96 17.67 1.46 0.67
C ASP A 96 18.07 2.90 0.27
N ALA A 97 17.18 3.88 0.36
CA ALA A 97 17.54 5.28 0.18
C ALA A 97 18.11 5.89 1.46
N THR A 98 19.13 6.73 1.33
CA THR A 98 19.70 7.50 2.46
C THR A 98 19.10 8.90 2.57
N GLU A 99 18.37 9.35 1.55
CA GLU A 99 17.75 10.68 1.47
C GLU A 99 16.25 10.55 1.20
N VAL A 100 15.51 11.57 1.61
CA VAL A 100 14.06 11.64 1.41
C VAL A 100 13.74 11.56 -0.09
N THR A 101 12.91 10.58 -0.44
CA THR A 101 12.50 10.33 -1.83
C THR A 101 11.36 11.26 -2.25
N LEU A 102 10.37 11.45 -1.38
CA LEU A 102 9.19 12.27 -1.64
C LEU A 102 8.84 13.10 -0.41
N SER A 103 8.21 14.26 -0.62
CA SER A 103 7.69 15.09 0.45
C SER A 103 6.36 15.70 0.04
N ALA A 104 5.46 15.84 1.01
CA ALA A 104 4.14 16.43 0.79
C ALA A 104 3.63 17.13 2.06
N PRO A 105 2.73 18.11 1.94
CA PRO A 105 2.27 18.90 3.08
C PRO A 105 1.22 18.18 3.94
N SER A 106 0.93 16.89 3.68
CA SER A 106 0.07 16.07 4.52
C SER A 106 0.27 14.58 4.25
N PRO A 107 -0.10 13.69 5.20
CA PRO A 107 -0.01 12.25 4.99
C PRO A 107 -0.87 11.77 3.81
N TRP A 108 -2.03 12.41 3.58
CA TRP A 108 -2.89 12.11 2.45
C TRP A 108 -2.19 12.36 1.11
N MET A 109 -1.60 13.55 0.95
CA MET A 109 -0.91 13.93 -0.28
C MET A 109 0.39 13.15 -0.47
N LEU A 110 1.06 12.76 0.62
CA LEU A 110 2.21 11.87 0.56
C LEU A 110 1.82 10.51 -0.01
N HIS A 111 0.70 9.95 0.46
CA HIS A 111 0.19 8.66 -0.02
C HIS A 111 -0.16 8.68 -1.52
N ASP A 112 -0.76 9.78 -2.01
CA ASP A 112 -0.95 10.03 -3.44
C ASP A 112 0.39 10.07 -4.20
N SER A 113 1.37 10.80 -3.66
CA SER A 113 2.68 10.96 -4.31
C SER A 113 3.45 9.64 -4.41
N ILE A 114 3.39 8.80 -3.38
CA ILE A 114 4.00 7.46 -3.39
C ILE A 114 3.34 6.59 -4.47
N SER A 115 2.00 6.60 -4.56
CA SER A 115 1.27 5.87 -5.60
C SER A 115 1.69 6.28 -7.01
N ASP A 116 1.77 7.58 -7.27
CA ASP A 116 2.19 8.13 -8.56
C ASP A 116 3.64 7.74 -8.89
N TRP A 117 4.53 7.81 -7.90
CA TRP A 117 5.92 7.42 -8.05
C TRP A 117 6.07 5.93 -8.39
N MET A 118 5.38 5.05 -7.67
CA MET A 118 5.37 3.60 -7.91
C MET A 118 4.84 3.24 -9.30
N SER A 119 3.84 3.99 -9.78
CA SER A 119 3.26 3.78 -11.11
C SER A 119 4.24 4.14 -12.23
N ARG A 120 5.16 5.10 -12.00
CA ARG A 120 6.20 5.49 -12.96
C ARG A 120 7.36 4.49 -12.99
N ASP A 121 7.73 3.97 -11.83
CA ASP A 121 8.80 2.98 -11.69
C ASP A 121 8.42 1.66 -12.39
N ASN A 122 7.18 1.20 -12.21
CA ASN A 122 6.63 0.04 -12.94
C ASN A 122 6.40 0.31 -14.44
N GLY A 123 6.47 1.56 -14.89
CA GLY A 123 6.23 1.99 -16.28
C GLY A 123 7.48 2.15 -17.14
N THR A 124 8.67 1.84 -16.64
CA THR A 124 9.94 2.03 -17.39
C THR A 124 10.46 0.78 -18.13
N ASN A 125 9.56 -0.15 -18.49
CA ASN A 125 9.90 -1.34 -19.30
C ASN A 125 9.14 -1.45 -20.64
N GLU A 126 8.67 -0.35 -21.23
CA GLU A 126 8.26 -0.34 -22.64
C GLU A 126 8.64 0.98 -23.34
N VAL A 127 9.93 1.19 -23.60
CA VAL A 127 10.37 1.98 -24.76
C VAL A 127 11.70 1.41 -25.28
N THR A 128 11.64 0.50 -26.25
CA THR A 128 12.31 0.66 -27.57
C THR A 128 11.79 -0.36 -28.57
#